data_AF-A0A7C6XSS5-F1
#
_entry.id   AF-A0A7C6XSS5-F1
#
_cell.length_a   1.000
_cell.length_b   1.000
_cell.length_c   1.000
_cell.angle_alpha   90.00
_cell.angle_beta   90.00
_cell.angle_gamma   90.00
#
_symmetry.space_group_name_H-M   'P 1'
#
loop_
_entity.id
_entity.type
_entity.pdbx_description
1 polymer ?
#
loop_
_entity_poly.entity_id
_entity_poly.type
_entity_poly.pdbx_seq_one_letter_code
_entity_poly.pdbx_strand_id
1 'polypeptide(L)'
;LAGPADSVTMAFVDDIEGYIHVIEGNEFGTLPESNSGDTPMYAWILPEMADQLHLQVGDRVYVSYSLRPEFPKLAVQIAGYWEPDDAQDQYWYWDPNALFKTTLLTTEAQYREHLLPITAEGTGFSFWYYVLDDSRMNLDRVDQYIEGLRYVEQQVATRLPDGSMGYSPSIELVEARDRKTALSIALFSFALPLLGILAFFIAAISSIVARYQMQESVMFVSRGLSRSQLLGLFLSETALMLIVATPVGIMLGMIVARLLGNSMGFMSFTIRPPLPVHIAAANWTIVIGGLVMCLLSRLAPTWVATRSNIVSYERASARREATFGVARIGFLLVMGAITYYTYQRLAQLGTLGFADWTLDTGPLHDPLLLLGPTMFVFTASLAVAEFFILAMRVLALVAHFIPSVAAYLGCMNLAREGRHYRVPIYLLVLCLSLGVFYASLARSADIWLVDRLRYQVGADLTFQHMVGDAGGSDMGILSGDASLLPVDTYTQIEGVEAAARVGDYQADVLVGRDAPRVRVMAINRLDFPKVVYWREDYAPVSLGELMNRLALAPNGALVSSGLFEAMDMEMGQSLGLNILFQEGNDWRRVPIEFDVMGTFDYFPTMYEEGDLPVVVV
;
A
#
# COMPACT_ATOMS: atom_id res chain seq x y z
N LEU A 1 9.46 33.61 45.00
CA LEU A 1 9.23 33.30 43.59
C LEU A 1 9.57 31.83 43.42
N ALA A 2 8.60 30.97 43.70
CA ALA A 2 8.71 29.53 43.56
C ALA A 2 7.62 29.15 42.55
N GLY A 3 8.03 28.94 41.30
CA GLY A 3 7.19 28.31 40.29
C GLY A 3 6.98 26.83 40.62
N PRO A 4 6.08 26.14 39.90
CA PRO A 4 5.93 24.69 40.05
C PRO A 4 7.32 24.05 39.92
N ALA A 5 7.64 23.12 40.81
CA ALA A 5 8.95 22.48 40.84
C ALA A 5 9.23 21.82 39.49
N ASP A 6 10.14 22.39 38.70
CA ASP A 6 10.59 21.79 37.45
C ASP A 6 11.20 20.42 37.78
N SER A 7 10.47 19.36 37.42
CA SER A 7 10.93 17.99 37.60
C SER A 7 12.04 17.73 36.59
N VAL A 8 13.25 17.48 37.08
CA VAL A 8 14.40 17.17 36.25
C VAL A 8 14.70 15.68 36.35
N THR A 9 14.84 15.02 35.21
CA THR A 9 15.20 13.61 35.12
C THR A 9 16.72 13.48 35.00
N MET A 10 17.32 12.46 35.61
CA MET A 10 18.74 12.15 35.42
C MET A 10 18.86 10.83 34.68
N ALA A 11 19.64 10.80 33.61
CA ALA A 11 19.82 9.61 32.78
C ALA A 11 21.29 9.42 32.41
N PHE A 12 21.68 8.17 32.24
CA PHE A 12 22.88 7.80 31.49
C PHE A 12 22.43 7.03 30.25
N VAL A 13 23.20 7.14 29.17
CA VAL A 13 22.93 6.47 27.91
C VAL A 13 24.22 5.79 27.45
N ASP A 14 24.12 4.52 27.06
CA ASP A 14 25.27 3.75 26.60
C ASP A 14 25.78 4.27 25.23
N ASP A 15 27.10 4.32 25.06
CA ASP A 15 27.81 4.72 23.84
C ASP A 15 27.51 6.14 23.30
N ILE A 16 26.91 7.02 24.12
CA ILE A 16 26.52 8.37 23.69
C ILE A 16 27.72 9.26 23.30
N GLU A 17 28.91 8.96 23.82
CA GLU A 17 30.14 9.75 23.62
C GLU A 17 30.52 9.89 22.14
N GLY A 18 30.11 8.95 21.29
CA GLY A 18 30.37 8.97 19.85
C GLY A 18 29.36 9.76 19.00
N TYR A 19 28.29 10.27 19.62
CA TYR A 19 27.17 10.94 18.93
C TYR A 19 26.91 12.36 19.43
N ILE A 20 27.69 12.83 20.40
CA ILE A 20 27.58 14.16 21.00
C ILE A 20 28.92 14.86 20.99
N HIS A 21 28.90 16.19 20.89
CA HIS A 21 30.04 17.02 21.20
C HIS A 21 29.71 18.01 22.31
N VAL A 22 30.71 18.35 23.12
CA VAL A 22 30.58 19.35 24.18
C VAL A 22 30.96 20.72 23.61
N ILE A 23 30.05 21.68 23.67
CA ILE A 23 30.24 23.06 23.17
C ILE A 23 31.11 23.85 24.16
N GLU A 24 30.80 23.71 25.45
CA GLU A 24 31.43 24.47 26.52
C GLU A 24 31.54 23.61 27.78
N GLY A 25 32.68 23.68 28.47
CA GLY A 25 32.96 22.90 29.67
C GLY A 25 33.91 21.72 29.43
N ASN A 26 33.80 20.70 30.25
CA ASN A 26 34.64 19.51 30.17
C ASN A 26 34.09 18.51 29.15
N GLU A 27 34.96 17.85 28.40
CA GLU A 27 34.58 16.75 27.51
C GLU A 27 33.77 15.70 28.26
N PHE A 28 32.77 15.11 27.58
CA PHE A 28 31.89 14.13 28.20
C PHE A 28 32.71 12.99 28.82
N GLY A 29 32.42 12.64 30.07
CA GLY A 29 33.14 11.61 30.82
C GLY A 29 34.45 12.06 31.49
N THR A 30 34.96 13.25 31.18
CA THR A 30 36.12 13.80 31.91
C THR A 30 35.68 14.47 33.21
N LEU A 31 36.08 13.90 34.34
CA LEU A 31 35.79 14.42 35.67
C LEU A 31 36.83 15.49 36.04
N PRO A 32 36.44 16.72 36.42
CA PRO A 32 37.40 17.71 36.88
C PRO A 32 38.01 17.29 38.22
N GLU A 33 39.30 17.57 38.42
CA GLU A 33 40.02 17.28 39.66
C GLU A 33 39.38 18.02 40.85
N SER A 34 38.63 17.30 41.70
CA SER A 34 38.04 17.86 42.92
C SER A 34 39.05 17.86 44.07
N ASN A 35 39.45 19.05 44.52
CA ASN A 35 40.33 19.26 45.68
C ASN A 35 39.57 19.33 47.03
N SER A 36 38.25 19.17 47.02
CA SER A 36 37.39 19.19 48.22
C SER A 36 36.81 17.79 48.47
N GLY A 37 36.91 17.28 49.70
CA GLY A 37 36.43 15.95 50.10
C GLY A 37 34.91 15.73 50.07
N ASP A 38 34.19 16.57 49.32
CA ASP A 38 32.78 16.45 48.97
C ASP A 38 32.74 16.44 47.44
N THR A 39 32.67 15.26 46.84
CA THR A 39 32.70 15.07 45.38
C THR A 39 31.27 15.27 44.86
N PRO A 40 30.96 16.37 44.15
CA PRO A 40 29.64 16.53 43.57
C PRO A 40 29.47 15.58 42.38
N MET A 41 28.22 15.24 42.07
CA MET A 41 27.89 14.50 40.86
C MET A 41 28.00 15.44 39.66
N TYR A 42 28.63 15.00 38.57
CA TYR A 42 28.77 15.81 37.36
C TYR A 42 27.69 15.47 36.33
N ALA A 43 27.08 16.51 35.76
CA ALA A 43 26.06 16.34 34.71
C ALA A 43 26.28 17.31 33.53
N TRP A 44 25.93 16.85 32.34
CA TRP A 44 25.92 17.62 31.10
C TRP A 44 24.48 17.93 30.69
N ILE A 45 24.26 19.13 30.17
CA ILE A 45 22.91 19.63 29.86
C ILE A 45 22.83 20.22 28.45
N LEU A 46 21.62 20.24 27.88
CA LEU A 46 21.38 20.93 26.62
C LEU A 46 21.42 22.46 26.84
N PRO A 47 21.90 23.25 25.86
CA PRO A 47 21.90 24.72 25.94
C PRO A 47 20.50 25.30 26.21
N GLU A 48 19.47 24.77 25.55
CA GLU A 48 18.09 25.24 25.74
C GLU A 48 17.59 25.06 27.19
N MET A 49 17.99 23.99 27.84
CA MET A 49 17.66 23.72 29.25
C MET A 49 18.46 24.63 30.18
N ALA A 50 19.74 24.88 29.87
CA ALA A 50 20.59 25.80 30.60
C ALA A 50 20.02 27.23 30.61
N ASP A 51 19.54 27.69 29.45
CA ASP A 51 18.92 29.00 29.29
C ASP A 51 17.61 29.13 30.07
N GLN A 52 16.76 28.09 30.04
CA GLN A 52 15.48 28.05 30.77
C GLN A 52 15.68 28.08 32.29
N LEU A 53 16.66 27.31 32.80
CA LEU A 53 16.95 27.21 34.24
C LEU A 53 17.96 28.26 34.72
N HIS A 54 18.49 29.09 33.81
CA HIS A 54 19.54 30.08 34.06
C HIS A 54 20.79 29.48 34.73
N LEU A 55 21.23 28.30 34.28
CA LEU A 55 22.38 27.56 34.83
C LEU A 55 23.64 27.74 33.99
N GLN A 56 24.77 28.01 34.65
CA GLN A 56 26.09 28.14 34.01
C GLN A 56 26.96 26.89 34.24
N VAL A 57 27.94 26.66 33.35
CA VAL A 57 28.96 25.62 33.55
C VAL A 57 29.73 25.91 34.85
N GLY A 58 29.78 24.92 35.74
CA GLY A 58 30.38 25.03 37.07
C GLY A 58 29.39 25.33 38.20
N ASP A 59 28.14 25.69 37.89
CA ASP A 59 27.11 25.90 38.92
C ASP A 59 26.76 24.60 39.64
N ARG A 60 26.45 24.74 40.94
CA ARG A 60 26.03 23.63 41.81
C ARG A 60 24.53 23.72 42.08
N VAL A 61 23.81 22.72 41.62
CA VAL A 61 22.36 22.55 41.81
C VAL A 61 22.12 21.47 42.86
N TYR A 62 21.17 21.72 43.76
CA TYR A 62 20.76 20.74 44.77
C TYR A 62 19.45 20.09 44.37
N VAL A 63 19.51 18.86 43.89
CA VAL A 63 18.32 18.13 43.44
C VAL A 63 17.78 17.27 44.58
N SER A 64 16.48 17.38 44.85
CA SER A 64 15.77 16.52 45.80
C SER A 64 15.04 15.41 45.07
N TYR A 65 15.09 14.19 45.61
CA TYR A 65 14.34 13.07 45.04
C TYR A 65 12.85 13.21 45.36
N SER A 66 12.01 13.44 44.34
CA SER A 66 10.57 13.73 44.50
C SER A 66 9.80 12.64 45.25
N LEU A 67 10.19 11.38 45.07
CA LEU A 67 9.55 10.23 45.73
C LEU A 67 9.96 10.07 47.21
N ARG A 68 11.10 10.64 47.63
CA ARG A 68 11.53 10.67 49.04
C ARG A 68 12.12 12.04 49.42
N PRO A 69 11.28 13.02 49.77
CA PRO A 69 11.74 14.37 50.14
C PRO A 69 12.55 14.41 51.45
N GLU A 70 12.58 13.33 52.22
CA GLU A 70 13.34 13.19 53.47
C GLU A 70 14.84 12.90 53.24
N PHE A 71 15.26 12.54 52.02
CA PHE A 71 16.66 12.27 51.71
C PHE A 71 17.48 13.57 51.52
N PRO A 72 18.77 13.58 51.90
CA PRO A 72 19.62 14.75 51.68
C PRO A 72 19.69 15.09 50.19
N LYS A 73 19.64 16.39 49.89
CA LYS A 73 19.70 16.89 48.51
C LYS A 73 21.03 16.49 47.87
N LEU A 74 20.96 15.93 46.66
CA LEU A 74 22.13 15.57 45.88
C LEU A 74 22.74 16.84 45.28
N ALA A 75 24.03 17.09 45.53
CA ALA A 75 24.77 18.17 44.91
C ALA A 75 25.22 17.76 43.51
N VAL A 76 24.63 18.37 42.48
CA VAL A 76 24.97 18.16 41.07
C VAL A 76 25.68 19.40 40.55
N GLN A 77 26.86 19.22 39.96
CA GLN A 77 27.61 20.28 39.31
C GLN A 77 27.50 20.16 37.79
N ILE A 78 27.15 21.24 37.12
CA ILE A 78 27.06 21.26 35.65
C ILE A 78 28.47 21.24 35.06
N ALA A 79 28.82 20.17 34.36
CA ALA A 79 30.15 19.93 33.81
C ALA A 79 30.35 20.52 32.41
N GLY A 80 29.28 20.62 31.63
CA GLY A 80 29.32 21.23 30.30
C GLY A 80 27.98 21.21 29.56
N TYR A 81 27.94 21.91 28.44
CA TYR A 81 26.84 21.90 27.49
C TYR A 81 27.15 20.97 26.33
N TRP A 82 26.22 20.09 25.99
CA TRP A 82 26.39 19.16 24.88
C TRP A 82 25.35 19.41 23.79
N GLU A 83 25.73 19.11 22.55
CA GLU A 83 24.85 19.09 21.38
C GLU A 83 25.07 17.79 20.60
N PRO A 84 24.02 17.27 19.93
CA PRO A 84 24.15 16.11 19.05
C PRO A 84 25.00 16.47 17.81
N ASP A 85 25.88 15.57 17.39
CA ASP A 85 26.66 15.74 16.15
C ASP A 85 25.77 15.68 14.90
N ASP A 86 24.87 14.70 14.86
CA ASP A 86 23.83 14.55 13.86
C ASP A 86 22.52 14.12 14.55
N ALA A 87 21.53 15.01 14.54
CA ALA A 87 20.22 14.77 15.15
C ALA A 87 19.37 13.74 14.36
N GLN A 88 19.77 13.37 13.14
CA GLN A 88 19.08 12.40 12.28
C GLN A 88 19.80 11.04 12.22
N ASP A 89 20.85 10.84 13.03
CA ASP A 89 21.53 9.55 13.10
C ASP A 89 20.57 8.44 13.59
N GLN A 90 20.76 7.22 13.07
CA GLN A 90 20.00 6.02 13.46
C GLN A 90 20.18 5.66 14.93
N TYR A 91 21.23 6.19 15.58
CA TYR A 91 21.38 6.09 17.01
C TYR A 91 20.20 6.72 17.75
N TRP A 92 19.66 7.86 17.30
CA TRP A 92 18.56 8.54 18.01
C TRP A 92 17.20 7.97 17.62
N TYR A 93 16.42 7.46 18.60
CA TYR A 93 15.06 6.98 18.32
C TYR A 93 14.04 8.11 18.09
N TRP A 94 14.37 9.33 18.54
CA TRP A 94 13.59 10.55 18.39
C TRP A 94 14.54 11.75 18.41
N ASP A 95 14.03 12.95 18.11
CA ASP A 95 14.80 14.19 18.20
C ASP A 95 15.49 14.34 19.58
N PRO A 96 16.83 14.33 19.65
CA PRO A 96 17.58 14.38 20.91
C PRO A 96 17.27 15.67 21.71
N ASN A 97 17.02 16.79 21.05
CA ASN A 97 16.70 18.04 21.77
C ASN A 97 15.36 17.92 22.51
N ALA A 98 14.39 17.24 21.92
CA ALA A 98 13.11 16.95 22.56
C ALA A 98 13.25 15.91 23.68
N LEU A 99 14.06 14.87 23.47
CA LEU A 99 14.27 13.79 24.45
C LEU A 99 14.94 14.26 25.74
N PHE A 100 15.95 15.12 25.61
CA PHE A 100 16.76 15.57 26.74
C PHE A 100 16.39 16.95 27.26
N LYS A 101 15.28 17.54 26.80
CA LYS A 101 14.82 18.87 27.19
C LYS A 101 14.77 19.10 28.71
N THR A 102 14.40 18.07 29.47
CA THR A 102 14.32 18.10 30.95
C THR A 102 15.24 17.07 31.60
N THR A 103 16.24 16.57 30.88
CA THR A 103 17.08 15.46 31.31
C THR A 103 18.54 15.89 31.46
N LEU A 104 19.09 15.68 32.66
CA LEU A 104 20.51 15.83 32.94
C LEU A 104 21.24 14.54 32.55
N LEU A 105 22.21 14.64 31.65
CA LEU A 105 23.01 13.51 31.21
C LEU A 105 24.20 13.29 32.15
N THR A 106 24.44 12.05 32.56
CA THR A 106 25.58 11.67 33.41
C THR A 106 26.27 10.41 32.89
N THR A 107 27.49 10.13 33.36
CA THR A 107 28.15 8.85 33.10
C THR A 107 27.60 7.73 33.96
N GLU A 108 27.75 6.50 33.49
CA GLU A 108 27.36 5.28 34.23
C GLU A 108 28.07 5.21 35.59
N ALA A 109 29.35 5.54 35.65
CA ALA A 109 30.14 5.52 36.89
C ALA A 109 29.55 6.50 37.94
N GLN A 110 29.25 7.73 37.52
CA GLN A 110 28.64 8.76 38.38
C GLN A 110 27.22 8.39 38.81
N TYR A 111 26.43 7.81 37.90
CA TYR A 111 25.08 7.33 38.20
C TYR A 111 25.10 6.22 39.25
N ARG A 112 26.01 5.24 39.12
CA ARG A 112 26.14 4.13 40.07
C ARG A 112 26.64 4.57 41.45
N GLU A 113 27.54 5.55 41.51
CA GLU A 113 28.12 6.04 42.75
C GLU A 113 27.14 6.93 43.54
N HIS A 114 26.44 7.84 42.86
CA HIS A 114 25.67 8.90 43.52
C HIS A 114 24.15 8.68 43.51
N LEU A 115 23.59 8.09 42.45
CA LEU A 115 22.13 7.95 42.30
C LEU A 115 21.58 6.62 42.81
N LEU A 116 22.22 5.49 42.45
CA LEU A 116 21.77 4.15 42.88
C LEU A 116 21.61 3.97 44.41
N PRO A 117 22.45 4.56 45.28
CA PRO A 117 22.25 4.45 46.73
C PRO A 117 21.01 5.19 47.26
N ILE A 118 20.54 6.21 46.53
CA ILE A 118 19.43 7.07 46.94
C ILE A 118 18.09 6.52 46.40
N THR A 119 18.13 5.84 45.26
CA THR A 119 16.96 5.24 44.62
C THR A 119 16.66 3.86 45.20
N ALA A 120 15.75 3.79 46.18
CA ALA A 120 15.33 2.53 46.81
C ALA A 120 14.71 1.50 45.83
N GLU A 121 14.22 1.97 44.68
CA GLU A 121 13.66 1.18 43.58
C GLU A 121 14.72 0.76 42.54
N GLY A 122 15.98 1.19 42.71
CA GLY A 122 17.07 0.97 41.75
C GLY A 122 17.08 2.04 40.66
N THR A 123 16.44 1.77 39.53
CA THR A 123 16.33 2.72 38.41
C THR A 123 14.85 2.88 38.07
N GLY A 124 14.38 4.12 37.97
CA GLY A 124 12.95 4.41 37.75
C GLY A 124 12.43 3.90 36.42
N PHE A 125 13.24 3.95 35.36
CA PHE A 125 12.88 3.44 34.04
C PHE A 125 14.11 3.00 33.28
N SER A 126 14.01 1.89 32.56
CA SER A 126 15.06 1.41 31.66
C SER A 126 14.38 0.92 30.40
N PHE A 127 14.84 1.43 29.26
CA PHE A 127 14.32 1.03 27.96
C PHE A 127 15.47 0.74 27.02
N TRP A 128 15.20 -0.15 26.07
CA TRP A 128 16.07 -0.47 24.97
C TRP A 128 15.22 -0.43 23.71
N TYR A 129 15.77 0.11 22.65
CA TYR A 129 15.18 0.03 21.32
C TYR A 129 16.18 -0.63 20.38
N TYR A 130 15.65 -1.32 19.39
CA TYR A 130 16.42 -1.93 18.34
C TYR A 130 15.95 -1.36 17.02
N VAL A 131 16.83 -0.67 16.32
CA VAL A 131 16.60 -0.24 14.94
C VAL A 131 16.92 -1.44 14.03
N LEU A 132 15.89 -2.00 13.41
CA LEU A 132 16.04 -3.13 12.51
C LEU A 132 16.31 -2.66 11.08
N ASP A 133 17.29 -3.27 10.41
CA ASP A 133 17.61 -3.02 9.00
C ASP A 133 16.50 -3.60 8.10
N ASP A 134 15.62 -2.73 7.61
CA ASP A 134 14.49 -3.05 6.76
C ASP A 134 14.90 -3.49 5.34
N SER A 135 16.11 -3.13 4.89
CA SER A 135 16.62 -3.45 3.55
C SER A 135 16.76 -4.96 3.29
N ARG A 136 16.85 -5.76 4.36
CA ARG A 136 16.97 -7.22 4.31
C ARG A 136 15.64 -7.94 4.56
N MET A 137 14.58 -7.20 4.82
CA MET A 137 13.29 -7.76 5.18
C MET A 137 12.65 -8.46 3.97
N ASN A 138 12.19 -9.70 4.17
CA ASN A 138 11.40 -10.40 3.17
C ASN A 138 9.94 -10.49 3.64
N LEU A 139 9.05 -9.78 2.94
CA LEU A 139 7.62 -9.79 3.23
C LEU A 139 6.95 -11.16 3.04
N ASP A 140 7.61 -12.18 2.45
CA ASP A 140 7.11 -13.57 2.43
C ASP A 140 7.28 -14.28 3.78
N ARG A 141 8.09 -13.72 4.68
CA ARG A 141 8.42 -14.32 5.99
C ARG A 141 7.85 -13.54 7.17
N VAL A 142 6.86 -12.67 6.93
CA VAL A 142 6.26 -11.84 7.96
C VAL A 142 5.74 -12.66 9.14
N ASP A 143 5.09 -13.79 8.88
CA ASP A 143 4.57 -14.64 9.96
C ASP A 143 5.70 -15.14 10.89
N GLN A 144 6.88 -15.43 10.33
CA GLN A 144 8.07 -15.80 11.13
C GLN A 144 8.59 -14.63 11.96
N TYR A 145 8.52 -13.40 11.42
CA TYR A 145 8.93 -12.20 12.14
C TYR A 145 7.97 -11.88 13.29
N ILE A 146 6.66 -11.98 13.07
CA ILE A 146 5.64 -11.79 14.10
C ILE A 146 5.79 -12.84 15.21
N GLU A 147 6.00 -14.11 14.83
CA GLU A 147 6.27 -15.17 15.80
C GLU A 147 7.54 -14.91 16.62
N GLY A 148 8.60 -14.42 15.97
CA GLY A 148 9.84 -14.02 16.63
C GLY A 148 9.66 -12.86 17.60
N LEU A 149 8.93 -11.81 17.21
CA LEU A 149 8.63 -10.65 18.07
C LEU A 149 7.80 -11.07 19.29
N ARG A 150 6.76 -11.88 19.08
CA ARG A 150 5.96 -12.44 20.18
C ARG A 150 6.79 -13.32 21.11
N TYR A 151 7.76 -14.06 20.57
CA TYR A 151 8.69 -14.84 21.39
C TYR A 151 9.59 -13.92 22.24
N VAL A 152 10.09 -12.82 21.68
CA VAL A 152 10.89 -11.83 22.41
C VAL A 152 10.07 -11.20 23.53
N GLU A 153 8.85 -10.75 23.25
CA GLU A 153 7.93 -10.19 24.24
C GLU A 153 7.70 -11.15 25.42
N GLN A 154 7.44 -12.43 25.13
CA GLN A 154 7.29 -13.47 26.16
C GLN A 154 8.57 -13.67 26.98
N GLN A 155 9.75 -13.65 26.35
CA GLN A 155 11.02 -13.77 27.06
C GLN A 155 11.31 -12.55 27.93
N VAL A 156 10.99 -11.34 27.48
CA VAL A 156 11.13 -10.10 28.26
C VAL A 156 10.25 -10.17 29.50
N ALA A 157 8.95 -10.47 29.34
CA ALA A 157 8.02 -10.59 30.47
C ALA A 157 8.40 -11.70 31.47
N THR A 158 9.07 -12.76 31.01
CA THR A 158 9.49 -13.88 31.89
C THR A 158 10.80 -13.58 32.63
N ARG A 159 11.75 -12.87 32.00
CA ARG A 159 13.11 -12.67 32.55
C ARG A 159 13.30 -11.35 33.28
N LEU A 160 12.55 -10.32 32.92
CA LEU A 160 12.62 -8.99 33.52
C LEU A 160 11.36 -8.77 34.37
N PRO A 161 11.51 -8.47 35.69
CA PRO A 161 10.38 -8.06 36.51
C PRO A 161 9.79 -6.77 35.94
N ASP A 162 8.48 -6.74 35.73
CA ASP A 162 7.72 -5.64 35.09
C ASP A 162 8.20 -5.26 33.68
N GLY A 163 8.97 -6.13 33.02
CA GLY A 163 9.42 -5.95 31.65
C GLY A 163 8.29 -6.11 30.66
N SER A 164 8.08 -5.10 29.81
CA SER A 164 7.13 -5.14 28.70
C SER A 164 7.77 -4.61 27.42
N MET A 165 7.26 -5.06 26.28
CA MET A 165 7.63 -4.50 24.98
C MET A 165 6.61 -3.42 24.62
N GLY A 166 6.98 -2.15 24.83
CA GLY A 166 6.06 -1.02 24.64
C GLY A 166 5.63 -0.82 23.17
N TYR A 167 6.58 -0.94 22.24
CA TYR A 167 6.30 -0.82 20.81
C TYR A 167 6.82 -2.05 20.06
N SER A 168 5.96 -2.66 19.24
CA SER A 168 6.34 -3.73 18.31
C SER A 168 5.70 -3.44 16.96
N PRO A 169 6.44 -3.57 15.83
CA PRO A 169 5.89 -3.29 14.50
C PRO A 169 4.97 -4.42 14.00
N SER A 170 4.29 -5.14 14.90
CA SER A 170 3.54 -6.34 14.57
C SER A 170 2.27 -6.03 13.76
N ILE A 171 1.60 -4.92 14.06
CA ILE A 171 0.42 -4.46 13.33
C ILE A 171 0.82 -4.02 11.92
N GLU A 172 1.86 -3.20 11.82
CA GLU A 172 2.40 -2.70 10.56
C GLU A 172 2.90 -3.84 9.67
N LEU A 173 3.47 -4.89 10.27
CA LEU A 173 3.85 -6.11 9.58
C LEU A 173 2.63 -6.88 9.04
N VAL A 174 1.56 -7.04 9.83
CA VAL A 174 0.31 -7.67 9.38
C VAL A 174 -0.28 -6.90 8.21
N GLU A 175 -0.40 -5.58 8.33
CA GLU A 175 -0.89 -4.71 7.25
C GLU A 175 -0.02 -4.83 5.99
N ALA A 176 1.31 -4.85 6.15
CA ALA A 176 2.23 -5.03 5.02
C ALA A 176 2.05 -6.39 4.33
N ARG A 177 1.83 -7.48 5.08
CA ARG A 177 1.56 -8.82 4.55
C ARG A 177 0.24 -8.85 3.78
N ASP A 178 -0.81 -8.28 4.36
CA ASP A 178 -2.15 -8.31 3.77
C ASP A 178 -2.18 -7.46 2.50
N ARG A 179 -1.57 -6.26 2.53
CA ARG A 179 -1.38 -5.39 1.37
C ARG A 179 -0.57 -6.08 0.26
N LYS A 180 0.53 -6.75 0.61
CA LYS A 180 1.33 -7.52 -0.36
C LYS A 180 0.51 -8.63 -1.00
N THR A 181 -0.28 -9.36 -0.21
CA THR A 181 -1.07 -10.49 -0.68
C THR A 181 -2.15 -10.02 -1.66
N ALA A 182 -2.91 -8.99 -1.28
CA ALA A 182 -3.92 -8.38 -2.13
C ALA A 182 -3.31 -7.86 -3.45
N LEU A 183 -2.20 -7.12 -3.38
CA LEU A 183 -1.50 -6.61 -4.56
C LEU A 183 -0.99 -7.74 -5.47
N SER A 184 -0.42 -8.80 -4.88
CA SER A 184 0.08 -9.96 -5.63
C SER A 184 -1.04 -10.70 -6.35
N ILE A 185 -2.18 -10.89 -5.70
CA ILE A 185 -3.36 -11.53 -6.30
C ILE A 185 -3.90 -10.67 -7.46
N ALA A 186 -4.06 -9.37 -7.25
CA ALA A 186 -4.54 -8.45 -8.28
C ALA A 186 -3.60 -8.42 -9.50
N LEU A 187 -2.29 -8.25 -9.27
CA LEU A 187 -1.28 -8.25 -10.34
C LEU A 187 -1.23 -9.59 -11.08
N PHE A 188 -1.32 -10.72 -10.37
CA PHE A 188 -1.31 -12.03 -11.00
C PHE A 188 -2.58 -12.30 -11.82
N SER A 189 -3.75 -11.88 -11.32
CA SER A 189 -5.00 -11.94 -12.06
C SER A 189 -4.92 -11.16 -13.37
N PHE A 190 -4.33 -9.95 -13.33
CA PHE A 190 -4.09 -9.17 -14.53
C PHE A 190 -3.01 -9.73 -15.44
N ALA A 191 -2.04 -10.48 -14.95
CA ALA A 191 -1.06 -11.16 -15.77
C ALA A 191 -1.61 -12.43 -16.46
N LEU A 192 -2.73 -12.98 -15.98
CA LEU A 192 -3.29 -14.23 -16.48
C LEU A 192 -3.64 -14.22 -17.99
N PRO A 193 -4.28 -13.18 -18.59
CA PRO A 193 -4.48 -13.10 -20.04
C PRO A 193 -3.18 -13.20 -20.81
N LEU A 194 -2.14 -12.50 -20.36
CA LEU A 194 -0.83 -12.48 -21.00
C LEU A 194 -0.22 -13.88 -20.99
N LEU A 195 -0.31 -14.58 -19.85
CA LEU A 195 0.09 -15.98 -19.74
C LEU A 195 -0.70 -16.89 -20.69
N GLY A 196 -2.01 -16.68 -20.81
CA GLY A 196 -2.86 -17.42 -21.75
C GLY A 196 -2.47 -17.19 -23.22
N ILE A 197 -2.15 -15.94 -23.59
CA ILE A 197 -1.67 -15.57 -24.93
C ILE A 197 -0.32 -16.20 -25.19
N LEU A 198 0.60 -16.13 -24.23
CA LEU A 198 1.92 -16.76 -24.34
C LEU A 198 1.79 -18.27 -24.50
N ALA A 199 0.96 -18.92 -23.67
CA ALA A 199 0.66 -20.34 -23.78
C ALA A 199 0.09 -20.71 -25.14
N PHE A 200 -0.85 -19.91 -25.66
CA PHE A 200 -1.44 -20.09 -26.98
C PHE A 200 -0.42 -19.87 -28.11
N PHE A 201 0.42 -18.85 -28.00
CA PHE A 201 1.47 -18.54 -28.98
C PHE A 201 2.50 -19.67 -29.05
N ILE A 202 2.96 -20.16 -27.89
CA ILE A 202 3.85 -21.33 -27.78
C ILE A 202 3.17 -22.56 -28.40
N ALA A 203 1.89 -22.80 -28.09
CA ALA A 203 1.15 -23.91 -28.66
C ALA A 203 0.97 -23.78 -30.19
N ALA A 204 0.74 -22.57 -30.70
CA ALA A 204 0.60 -22.30 -32.12
C ALA A 204 1.92 -22.55 -32.85
N ILE A 205 3.04 -22.00 -32.37
CA ILE A 205 4.37 -22.25 -32.93
C ILE A 205 4.71 -23.73 -32.84
N SER A 206 4.47 -24.37 -31.68
CA SER A 206 4.70 -25.79 -31.50
C SER A 206 3.90 -26.63 -32.50
N SER A 207 2.65 -26.26 -32.79
CA SER A 207 1.84 -26.95 -33.81
C SER A 207 2.39 -26.78 -35.23
N ILE A 208 3.00 -25.63 -35.55
CA ILE A 208 3.65 -25.38 -36.83
C ILE A 208 4.92 -26.23 -36.93
N VAL A 209 5.78 -26.17 -35.92
CA VAL A 209 7.02 -26.96 -35.83
C VAL A 209 6.72 -28.46 -35.91
N ALA A 210 5.71 -28.93 -35.17
CA ALA A 210 5.29 -30.34 -35.19
C ALA A 210 4.85 -30.80 -36.59
N ARG A 211 4.21 -29.93 -37.39
CA ARG A 211 3.84 -30.23 -38.77
C ARG A 211 5.07 -30.37 -39.68
N TYR A 212 6.06 -29.49 -39.53
CA TYR A 212 7.31 -29.59 -40.28
C TYR A 212 8.12 -30.83 -39.87
N GLN A 213 8.20 -31.13 -38.58
CA GLN A 213 8.87 -32.31 -38.05
C GLN A 213 8.11 -33.63 -38.30
N MET A 214 6.88 -33.57 -38.82
CA MET A 214 6.07 -34.76 -39.08
C MET A 214 6.73 -35.67 -40.12
N GLN A 215 7.39 -35.12 -41.14
CA GLN A 215 8.11 -35.91 -42.14
C GLN A 215 9.25 -36.72 -41.52
N GLU A 216 9.99 -36.13 -40.58
CA GLU A 216 11.09 -36.79 -39.87
C GLU A 216 10.56 -37.80 -38.84
N SER A 217 9.51 -37.45 -38.10
CA SER A 217 8.87 -38.31 -37.11
C SER A 217 8.34 -39.61 -37.73
N VAL A 218 7.76 -39.52 -38.94
CA VAL A 218 7.29 -40.69 -39.68
C VAL A 218 8.45 -41.60 -40.08
N MET A 219 9.61 -41.03 -40.45
CA MET A 219 10.83 -41.79 -40.74
C MET A 219 11.35 -42.54 -39.49
N PHE A 220 11.31 -41.92 -38.31
CA PHE A 220 11.71 -42.58 -37.07
C PHE A 220 10.76 -43.71 -36.67
N VAL A 221 9.44 -43.49 -36.79
CA VAL A 221 8.44 -44.53 -36.52
C VAL A 221 8.57 -45.70 -37.51
N SER A 222 8.87 -45.43 -38.79
CA SER A 222 9.09 -46.50 -39.78
C SER A 222 10.38 -47.30 -39.53
N ARG A 223 11.32 -46.76 -38.75
CA ARG A 223 12.53 -47.44 -38.27
C ARG A 223 12.33 -48.19 -36.94
N GLY A 224 11.09 -48.29 -36.45
CA GLY A 224 10.72 -49.08 -35.28
C GLY A 224 10.65 -48.29 -33.96
N LEU A 225 10.78 -46.97 -34.00
CA LEU A 225 10.72 -46.12 -32.80
C LEU A 225 9.27 -46.05 -32.28
N SER A 226 9.07 -46.36 -31.00
CA SER A 226 7.73 -46.38 -30.39
C SER A 226 7.21 -44.96 -30.16
N ARG A 227 5.87 -44.80 -30.06
CA ARG A 227 5.25 -43.49 -29.79
C ARG A 227 5.67 -42.88 -28.45
N SER A 228 5.94 -43.71 -27.43
CA SER A 228 6.43 -43.24 -26.13
C SER A 228 7.90 -42.83 -26.19
N GLN A 229 8.73 -43.52 -26.97
CA GLN A 229 10.12 -43.11 -27.21
C GLN A 229 10.19 -41.79 -27.98
N LEU A 230 9.28 -41.58 -28.94
CA LEU A 230 9.17 -40.33 -29.69
C LEU A 230 8.69 -39.17 -28.79
N LEU A 231 7.74 -39.41 -27.89
CA LEU A 231 7.38 -38.42 -26.87
C LEU A 231 8.56 -38.13 -25.94
N GLY A 232 9.30 -39.15 -25.51
CA GLY A 232 10.48 -39.00 -24.65
C GLY A 232 11.55 -38.12 -25.30
N LEU A 233 11.73 -38.23 -26.62
CA LEU A 233 12.62 -37.37 -27.39
C LEU A 233 12.16 -35.90 -27.37
N PHE A 234 10.89 -35.62 -27.61
CA PHE A 234 10.36 -34.26 -27.53
C PHE A 234 10.40 -33.70 -26.10
N LEU A 235 10.23 -34.56 -25.10
CA LEU A 235 10.32 -34.18 -23.70
C LEU A 235 11.76 -33.78 -23.34
N SER A 236 12.76 -34.56 -23.76
CA SER A 236 14.17 -34.24 -23.49
C SER A 236 14.63 -32.99 -24.24
N GLU A 237 14.19 -32.81 -25.49
CA GLU A 237 14.42 -31.60 -26.27
C GLU A 237 13.83 -30.37 -25.57
N THR A 238 12.60 -30.49 -25.07
CA THR A 238 11.92 -29.41 -24.32
C THR A 238 12.61 -29.13 -22.99
N ALA A 239 12.99 -30.18 -22.25
CA ALA A 239 13.70 -30.04 -20.97
C ALA A 239 15.05 -29.33 -21.16
N LEU A 240 15.80 -29.67 -22.20
CA LEU A 240 17.08 -29.01 -22.50
C LEU A 240 16.88 -27.52 -22.81
N MET A 241 15.83 -27.18 -23.57
CA MET A 241 15.49 -25.76 -23.80
C MET A 241 15.08 -25.05 -22.51
N LEU A 242 14.28 -25.68 -21.64
CA LEU A 242 13.88 -25.08 -20.37
C LEU A 242 15.08 -24.86 -19.43
N ILE A 243 16.03 -25.80 -19.37
CA ILE A 243 17.25 -25.66 -18.55
C ILE A 243 18.05 -24.42 -18.97
N VAL A 244 18.18 -24.16 -20.28
CA VAL A 244 18.90 -22.98 -20.78
C VAL A 244 18.06 -21.71 -20.67
N ALA A 245 16.75 -21.79 -20.92
CA ALA A 245 15.86 -20.63 -20.91
C ALA A 245 15.57 -20.11 -19.50
N THR A 246 15.55 -20.96 -18.48
CA THR A 246 15.25 -20.56 -17.09
C THR A 246 16.24 -19.52 -16.53
N PRO A 247 17.58 -19.73 -16.55
CA PRO A 247 18.52 -18.74 -16.03
C PRO A 247 18.50 -17.43 -16.85
N VAL A 248 18.35 -17.52 -18.18
CA VAL A 248 18.22 -16.34 -19.05
C VAL A 248 16.94 -15.57 -18.75
N GLY A 249 15.82 -16.28 -18.55
CA GLY A 249 14.53 -15.72 -18.19
C GLY A 249 14.56 -15.01 -16.83
N ILE A 250 15.18 -15.62 -15.83
CA ILE A 250 15.37 -15.00 -14.50
C ILE A 250 16.25 -13.76 -14.63
N MET A 251 17.35 -13.82 -15.39
CA MET A 251 18.24 -12.68 -15.62
C MET A 251 17.51 -11.52 -16.28
N LEU A 252 16.79 -11.77 -17.37
CA LEU A 252 16.00 -10.75 -18.07
C LEU A 252 14.87 -10.21 -17.19
N GLY A 253 14.20 -11.08 -16.43
CA GLY A 253 13.15 -10.70 -15.48
C GLY A 253 13.67 -9.74 -14.41
N MET A 254 14.86 -9.98 -13.86
CA MET A 254 15.49 -9.08 -12.90
C MET A 254 15.84 -7.72 -13.50
N ILE A 255 16.32 -7.69 -14.76
CA ILE A 255 16.62 -6.43 -15.46
C ILE A 255 15.32 -5.64 -15.66
N VAL A 256 14.26 -6.30 -16.13
CA VAL A 256 12.94 -5.66 -16.31
C VAL A 256 12.37 -5.18 -14.97
N ALA A 257 12.50 -5.96 -13.90
CA ALA A 257 12.05 -5.55 -12.57
C ALA A 257 12.80 -4.31 -12.07
N ARG A 258 14.12 -4.21 -12.31
CA ARG A 258 14.89 -3.01 -11.97
C ARG A 258 14.49 -1.79 -12.81
N LEU A 259 14.22 -1.98 -14.10
CA LEU A 259 13.75 -0.91 -14.99
C LEU A 259 12.35 -0.42 -14.59
N LEU A 260 11.41 -1.33 -14.34
CA LEU A 260 10.08 -1.01 -13.81
C LEU A 260 10.14 -0.40 -12.41
N GLY A 261 11.18 -0.75 -11.65
CA GLY A 261 11.53 -0.10 -10.40
C GLY A 261 11.81 1.39 -10.53
N ASN A 262 11.98 1.94 -11.73
CA ASN A 262 12.10 3.39 -11.97
C ASN A 262 10.79 4.04 -12.45
N SER A 263 9.70 3.27 -12.58
CA SER A 263 8.39 3.79 -13.00
C SER A 263 7.70 4.53 -11.86
N MET A 264 7.23 5.75 -12.12
CA MET A 264 6.38 6.53 -11.20
C MET A 264 4.89 6.35 -11.52
N GLY A 265 4.54 6.29 -12.80
CA GLY A 265 3.19 6.07 -13.31
C GLY A 265 3.22 5.39 -14.69
N PHE A 266 2.12 5.44 -15.43
CA PHE A 266 2.07 4.83 -16.77
C PHE A 266 3.01 5.57 -17.75
N MET A 267 4.08 4.89 -18.21
CA MET A 267 5.10 5.43 -19.12
C MET A 267 5.86 6.66 -18.59
N SER A 268 5.84 6.93 -17.27
CA SER A 268 6.67 7.96 -16.63
C SER A 268 7.78 7.31 -15.80
N PHE A 269 9.03 7.65 -16.12
CA PHE A 269 10.22 7.08 -15.49
C PHE A 269 11.03 8.16 -14.79
N THR A 270 11.42 7.90 -13.55
CA THR A 270 12.29 8.76 -12.75
C THR A 270 13.47 7.96 -12.21
N ILE A 271 14.63 8.60 -12.09
CA ILE A 271 15.82 7.96 -11.54
C ILE A 271 15.73 8.05 -10.02
N ARG A 272 15.60 6.91 -9.35
CA ARG A 272 15.56 6.79 -7.89
C ARG A 272 16.53 5.72 -7.41
N PRO A 273 16.86 5.65 -6.10
CA PRO A 273 17.65 4.54 -5.56
C PRO A 273 17.03 3.20 -6.02
N PRO A 274 17.84 2.32 -6.62
CA PRO A 274 17.31 1.12 -7.25
C PRO A 274 16.67 0.23 -6.20
N LEU A 275 15.44 -0.22 -6.48
CA LEU A 275 14.77 -1.22 -5.64
C LEU A 275 15.67 -2.45 -5.48
N PRO A 276 15.85 -2.98 -4.25
CA PRO A 276 16.70 -4.14 -4.01
C PRO A 276 16.06 -5.42 -4.59
N VAL A 277 16.30 -5.68 -5.87
CA VAL A 277 15.85 -6.90 -6.55
C VAL A 277 16.85 -8.02 -6.30
N HIS A 278 16.51 -8.91 -5.37
CA HIS A 278 17.28 -10.10 -5.03
C HIS A 278 16.68 -11.38 -5.62
N ILE A 279 17.53 -12.34 -5.98
CA ILE A 279 17.09 -13.68 -6.42
C ILE A 279 16.31 -14.40 -5.31
N ALA A 280 16.63 -14.12 -4.04
CA ALA A 280 15.93 -14.68 -2.89
C ALA A 280 14.45 -14.26 -2.80
N ALA A 281 14.06 -13.15 -3.44
CA ALA A 281 12.68 -12.69 -3.53
C ALA A 281 11.92 -13.31 -4.73
N ALA A 282 12.57 -14.16 -5.53
CA ALA A 282 11.91 -14.85 -6.64
C ALA A 282 10.97 -15.95 -6.12
N ASN A 283 9.70 -15.87 -6.49
CA ASN A 283 8.72 -16.90 -6.15
C ASN A 283 8.90 -18.15 -7.05
N TRP A 284 9.58 -19.17 -6.51
CA TRP A 284 9.85 -20.42 -7.22
C TRP A 284 8.58 -21.16 -7.66
N THR A 285 7.46 -21.01 -6.95
CA THR A 285 6.18 -21.61 -7.32
C THR A 285 5.68 -21.06 -8.66
N ILE A 286 5.80 -19.75 -8.88
CA ILE A 286 5.43 -19.10 -10.16
C ILE A 286 6.38 -19.55 -11.28
N VAL A 287 7.68 -19.64 -11.00
CA VAL A 287 8.68 -20.12 -11.98
C VAL A 287 8.36 -21.55 -12.41
N ILE A 288 8.15 -22.46 -11.46
CA ILE A 288 7.79 -23.85 -11.74
C ILE A 288 6.45 -23.93 -12.50
N GLY A 289 5.45 -23.15 -12.09
CA GLY A 289 4.17 -23.04 -12.79
C GLY A 289 4.33 -22.62 -14.25
N GLY A 290 5.17 -21.62 -14.53
CA GLY A 290 5.50 -21.18 -15.88
C GLY A 290 6.23 -22.23 -16.71
N LEU A 291 7.16 -22.98 -16.10
CA LEU A 291 7.84 -24.11 -16.76
C LEU A 291 6.87 -25.22 -17.14
N VAL A 292 5.97 -25.60 -16.23
CA VAL A 292 4.91 -26.60 -16.49
C VAL A 292 3.98 -26.12 -17.58
N MET A 293 3.56 -24.86 -17.57
CA MET A 293 2.72 -24.28 -18.63
C MET A 293 3.42 -24.34 -19.99
N CYS A 294 4.69 -23.92 -20.09
CA CYS A 294 5.46 -23.98 -21.33
C CYS A 294 5.60 -25.43 -21.84
N LEU A 295 5.87 -26.36 -20.93
CA LEU A 295 5.97 -27.79 -21.21
C LEU A 295 4.65 -28.32 -21.79
N LEU A 296 3.52 -28.03 -21.13
CA LEU A 296 2.18 -28.47 -21.57
C LEU A 296 1.78 -27.83 -22.90
N SER A 297 2.01 -26.53 -23.07
CA SER A 297 1.71 -25.82 -24.33
C SER A 297 2.46 -26.38 -25.53
N ARG A 298 3.67 -26.90 -25.33
CA ARG A 298 4.47 -27.53 -26.40
C ARG A 298 4.15 -29.01 -26.59
N LEU A 299 3.90 -29.75 -25.51
CA LEU A 299 3.61 -31.19 -25.58
C LEU A 299 2.19 -31.48 -26.09
N ALA A 300 1.20 -30.63 -25.78
CA ALA A 300 -0.18 -30.89 -26.17
C ALA A 300 -0.38 -30.93 -27.71
N PRO A 301 0.12 -29.96 -28.51
CA PRO A 301 -0.01 -30.01 -29.97
C PRO A 301 0.77 -31.17 -30.60
N THR A 302 1.98 -31.46 -30.11
CA THR A 302 2.83 -32.54 -30.61
C THR A 302 2.23 -33.93 -30.32
N TRP A 303 1.63 -34.12 -29.14
CA TRP A 303 0.91 -35.34 -28.77
C TRP A 303 -0.33 -35.56 -29.65
N VAL A 304 -1.08 -34.51 -29.95
CA VAL A 304 -2.24 -34.62 -30.86
C VAL A 304 -1.78 -34.96 -32.28
N ALA A 305 -0.70 -34.35 -32.77
CA ALA A 305 -0.15 -34.61 -34.10
C ALA A 305 0.36 -36.06 -34.28
N THR A 306 0.95 -36.64 -33.23
CA THR A 306 1.45 -38.03 -33.26
C THR A 306 0.35 -39.09 -33.23
N ARG A 307 -0.87 -38.73 -32.80
CA ARG A 307 -2.05 -39.63 -32.83
C ARG A 307 -2.76 -39.67 -34.19
N SER A 308 -2.57 -38.69 -35.07
CA SER A 308 -3.16 -38.71 -36.41
C SER A 308 -2.39 -39.65 -37.34
N ASN A 309 -3.05 -40.71 -37.79
CA ASN A 309 -2.52 -41.62 -38.81
C ASN A 309 -2.64 -40.92 -40.18
N ILE A 310 -1.62 -41.01 -41.03
CA ILE A 310 -1.60 -40.37 -42.38
C ILE A 310 -2.86 -40.72 -43.19
N VAL A 311 -3.35 -41.97 -43.08
CA VAL A 311 -4.54 -42.46 -43.80
C VAL A 311 -5.87 -41.93 -43.21
N SER A 312 -5.91 -41.58 -41.92
CA SER A 312 -7.08 -40.95 -41.31
C SER A 312 -7.11 -39.43 -41.48
N TYR A 313 -5.98 -38.79 -41.77
CA TYR A 313 -5.93 -37.37 -42.13
C TYR A 313 -6.59 -37.10 -43.49
N GLU A 314 -6.26 -37.90 -44.52
CA GLU A 314 -6.90 -37.76 -45.85
C GLU A 314 -8.38 -38.17 -45.85
N ARG A 315 -8.76 -39.27 -45.17
CA ARG A 315 -10.17 -39.70 -45.10
C ARG A 315 -11.05 -38.81 -44.22
N ALA A 316 -10.48 -38.10 -43.24
CA ALA A 316 -11.22 -37.21 -42.35
C ALA A 316 -11.57 -35.86 -43.00
N SER A 317 -10.80 -35.40 -43.99
CA SER A 317 -11.00 -34.10 -44.64
C SER A 317 -12.39 -33.96 -45.30
N ALA A 318 -13.01 -35.07 -45.71
CA ALA A 318 -14.30 -35.05 -46.44
C ALA A 318 -15.57 -35.04 -45.56
N ARG A 319 -15.52 -35.42 -44.27
CA ARG A 319 -16.72 -35.48 -43.38
C ARG A 319 -16.56 -34.76 -42.03
N ARG A 320 -15.34 -34.44 -41.61
CA ARG A 320 -15.04 -33.85 -40.29
C ARG A 320 -15.22 -32.32 -40.25
N GLU A 321 -15.52 -31.70 -41.39
CA GLU A 321 -15.67 -30.24 -41.55
C GLU A 321 -16.94 -29.66 -40.89
N ALA A 322 -18.04 -30.41 -40.83
CA ALA A 322 -19.29 -29.94 -40.23
C ALA A 322 -19.27 -30.03 -38.70
N THR A 323 -18.76 -31.13 -38.14
CA THR A 323 -18.78 -31.38 -36.69
C THR A 323 -17.87 -30.46 -35.89
N PHE A 324 -16.66 -30.17 -36.39
CA PHE A 324 -15.76 -29.19 -35.74
C PHE A 324 -16.25 -27.75 -35.87
N GLY A 325 -16.99 -27.41 -36.93
CA GLY A 325 -17.64 -26.11 -37.06
C GLY A 325 -18.69 -25.87 -35.98
N VAL A 326 -19.56 -26.85 -35.75
CA VAL A 326 -20.60 -26.79 -34.72
C VAL A 326 -20.01 -26.78 -33.31
N ALA A 327 -19.03 -27.64 -33.02
CA ALA A 327 -18.37 -27.67 -31.71
C ALA A 327 -17.67 -26.33 -31.38
N ARG A 328 -17.11 -25.66 -32.40
CA ARG A 328 -16.43 -24.37 -32.23
C ARG A 328 -17.41 -23.22 -32.01
N ILE A 329 -18.51 -23.17 -32.78
CA ILE A 329 -19.57 -22.18 -32.54
C ILE A 329 -20.20 -22.42 -31.16
N GLY A 330 -20.38 -23.68 -30.77
CA GLY A 330 -20.81 -24.06 -29.43
C GLY A 330 -19.85 -23.56 -28.35
N PHE A 331 -18.54 -23.74 -28.53
CA PHE A 331 -17.51 -23.20 -27.63
C PHE A 331 -17.60 -21.67 -27.53
N LEU A 332 -17.78 -20.97 -28.65
CA LEU A 332 -17.97 -19.52 -28.67
C LEU A 332 -19.23 -19.07 -27.94
N LEU A 333 -20.34 -19.80 -28.11
CA LEU A 333 -21.60 -19.52 -27.41
C LEU A 333 -21.44 -19.73 -25.91
N VAL A 334 -20.76 -20.80 -25.48
CA VAL A 334 -20.48 -21.06 -24.06
C VAL A 334 -19.56 -19.99 -23.47
N MET A 335 -18.46 -19.65 -24.14
CA MET A 335 -17.57 -18.57 -23.72
C MET A 335 -18.27 -17.21 -23.70
N GLY A 336 -19.15 -16.94 -24.69
CA GLY A 336 -20.01 -15.76 -24.73
C GLY A 336 -20.98 -15.70 -23.57
N ALA A 337 -21.65 -16.80 -23.23
CA ALA A 337 -22.56 -16.89 -22.10
C ALA A 337 -21.84 -16.65 -20.77
N ILE A 338 -20.66 -17.26 -20.58
CA ILE A 338 -19.82 -17.05 -19.39
C ILE A 338 -19.39 -15.58 -19.30
N THR A 339 -18.90 -15.01 -20.40
CA THR A 339 -18.47 -13.60 -20.46
C THR A 339 -19.63 -12.65 -20.14
N TYR A 340 -20.82 -12.92 -20.68
CA TYR A 340 -22.01 -12.12 -20.41
C TYR A 340 -22.44 -12.21 -18.94
N TYR A 341 -22.41 -13.41 -18.36
CA TYR A 341 -22.69 -13.59 -16.94
C TYR A 341 -21.69 -12.83 -16.05
N THR A 342 -20.39 -12.93 -16.36
CA THR A 342 -19.36 -12.18 -15.62
C THR A 342 -19.53 -10.68 -15.79
N TYR A 343 -19.87 -10.20 -16.98
CA TYR A 343 -20.16 -8.78 -17.23
C TYR A 343 -21.35 -8.29 -16.40
N GLN A 344 -22.45 -9.07 -16.33
CA GLN A 344 -23.60 -8.70 -15.50
C GLN A 344 -23.24 -8.65 -14.02
N ARG A 345 -22.47 -9.63 -13.53
CA ARG A 345 -21.99 -9.62 -12.14
C ARG A 345 -21.10 -8.42 -11.86
N LEU A 346 -20.21 -8.08 -12.79
CA LEU A 346 -19.34 -6.91 -12.64
C LEU A 346 -20.14 -5.59 -12.66
N ALA A 347 -21.15 -5.48 -13.52
CA ALA A 347 -22.02 -4.31 -13.58
C ALA A 347 -22.88 -4.14 -12.32
N GLN A 348 -23.23 -5.23 -11.63
CA GLN A 348 -23.97 -5.20 -10.37
C GLN A 348 -23.10 -4.81 -9.17
N LEU A 349 -21.83 -5.22 -9.16
CA LEU A 349 -20.87 -4.91 -8.10
C LEU A 349 -20.23 -3.52 -8.25
N GLY A 350 -20.28 -2.93 -9.45
CA GLY A 350 -19.83 -1.56 -9.72
C GLY A 350 -18.31 -1.37 -9.76
N THR A 351 -17.53 -2.08 -8.93
CA THR A 351 -16.08 -1.95 -8.87
C THR A 351 -15.37 -3.31 -8.81
N LEU A 352 -14.17 -3.37 -9.38
CA LEU A 352 -13.27 -4.52 -9.27
C LEU A 352 -12.53 -4.48 -7.93
N GLY A 353 -13.21 -4.49 -6.78
CA GLY A 353 -12.63 -4.81 -5.46
C GLY A 353 -11.29 -4.17 -5.05
N PHE A 354 -10.89 -3.03 -5.66
CA PHE A 354 -9.69 -2.31 -5.27
C PHE A 354 -9.92 -1.44 -4.03
N ALA A 355 -11.19 -1.21 -3.68
CA ALA A 355 -11.60 -0.38 -2.55
C ALA A 355 -11.23 -1.03 -1.22
N ASP A 356 -11.67 -2.28 -1.00
CA ASP A 356 -11.44 -3.03 0.23
C ASP A 356 -10.19 -3.92 0.12
N TRP A 357 -9.15 -3.56 0.88
CA TRP A 357 -7.94 -4.39 1.04
C TRP A 357 -8.15 -5.51 2.06
N THR A 358 -9.35 -5.62 2.62
CA THR A 358 -9.72 -6.60 3.65
C THR A 358 -10.12 -7.94 3.04
N LEU A 359 -9.60 -9.02 3.63
CA LEU A 359 -9.76 -10.40 3.17
C LEU A 359 -11.19 -10.97 3.37
N ASP A 360 -12.05 -10.32 4.16
CA ASP A 360 -13.34 -10.86 4.59
C ASP A 360 -14.46 -10.71 3.53
N THR A 361 -14.36 -9.74 2.63
CA THR A 361 -15.32 -9.49 1.52
C THR A 361 -14.66 -9.53 0.13
N GLY A 362 -13.35 -9.84 0.08
CA GLY A 362 -12.53 -9.62 -1.09
C GLY A 362 -12.76 -10.54 -2.30
N PRO A 363 -12.13 -10.22 -3.45
CA PRO A 363 -12.23 -10.93 -4.75
C PRO A 363 -11.92 -12.44 -4.73
N LEU A 364 -11.35 -12.95 -3.63
CA LEU A 364 -11.07 -14.37 -3.42
C LEU A 364 -12.35 -15.23 -3.36
N HIS A 365 -13.50 -14.66 -3.00
CA HIS A 365 -14.77 -15.40 -2.97
C HIS A 365 -15.37 -15.63 -4.37
N ASP A 366 -15.08 -14.78 -5.36
CA ASP A 366 -15.58 -14.90 -6.73
C ASP A 366 -14.44 -14.83 -7.78
N PRO A 367 -13.67 -15.92 -7.97
CA PRO A 367 -12.57 -15.96 -8.93
C PRO A 367 -13.01 -15.68 -10.38
N LEU A 368 -14.30 -15.84 -10.68
CA LEU A 368 -14.86 -15.55 -11.99
C LEU A 368 -14.82 -14.04 -12.32
N LEU A 369 -14.97 -13.17 -11.33
CA LEU A 369 -14.92 -11.71 -11.52
C LEU A 369 -13.52 -11.24 -11.88
N LEU A 370 -12.51 -11.77 -11.18
CA LEU A 370 -11.09 -11.59 -11.51
C LEU A 370 -10.77 -12.03 -12.95
N LEU A 371 -11.44 -13.08 -13.43
CA LEU A 371 -11.29 -13.60 -14.78
C LEU A 371 -12.09 -12.84 -15.85
N GLY A 372 -13.00 -11.94 -15.46
CA GLY A 372 -13.93 -11.27 -16.36
C GLY A 372 -13.30 -10.56 -17.54
N PRO A 373 -12.34 -9.64 -17.32
CA PRO A 373 -11.64 -8.96 -18.42
C PRO A 373 -10.91 -9.95 -19.33
N THR A 374 -10.33 -11.00 -18.75
CA THR A 374 -9.63 -12.05 -19.50
C THR A 374 -10.58 -12.80 -20.43
N MET A 375 -11.75 -13.20 -19.92
CA MET A 375 -12.78 -13.90 -20.69
C MET A 375 -13.33 -13.01 -21.80
N PHE A 376 -13.51 -11.73 -21.52
CA PHE A 376 -13.95 -10.76 -22.51
C PHE A 376 -12.95 -10.61 -23.65
N VAL A 377 -11.67 -10.41 -23.34
CA VAL A 377 -10.61 -10.26 -24.35
C VAL A 377 -10.48 -11.52 -25.24
N PHE A 378 -10.52 -12.71 -24.65
CA PHE A 378 -10.46 -13.97 -25.39
C PHE A 378 -11.70 -14.20 -26.25
N THR A 379 -12.90 -14.02 -25.67
CA THR A 379 -14.18 -14.25 -26.35
C THR A 379 -14.40 -13.25 -27.48
N ALA A 380 -14.14 -11.96 -27.23
CA ALA A 380 -14.26 -10.91 -28.24
C ALA A 380 -13.28 -11.13 -29.39
N SER A 381 -12.01 -11.47 -29.10
CA SER A 381 -11.02 -11.76 -30.14
C SER A 381 -11.42 -12.97 -30.99
N LEU A 382 -11.97 -14.00 -30.35
CA LEU A 382 -12.47 -15.20 -31.05
C LEU A 382 -13.70 -14.89 -31.89
N ALA A 383 -14.62 -14.08 -31.38
CA ALA A 383 -15.81 -13.62 -32.09
C ALA A 383 -15.44 -12.76 -33.31
N VAL A 384 -14.47 -11.84 -33.18
CA VAL A 384 -13.96 -11.02 -34.29
C VAL A 384 -13.28 -11.90 -35.34
N ALA A 385 -12.49 -12.90 -34.93
CA ALA A 385 -11.88 -13.84 -35.87
C ALA A 385 -12.93 -14.67 -36.64
N GLU A 386 -14.06 -15.00 -36.02
CA GLU A 386 -15.18 -15.64 -36.72
C GLU A 386 -15.96 -14.68 -37.62
N PHE A 387 -16.21 -13.48 -37.12
CA PHE A 387 -16.86 -12.41 -37.88
C PHE A 387 -16.06 -12.09 -39.14
N PHE A 388 -14.73 -12.08 -39.08
CA PHE A 388 -13.86 -11.90 -40.24
C PHE A 388 -14.15 -12.93 -41.34
N ILE A 389 -14.31 -14.21 -41.01
CA ILE A 389 -14.60 -15.25 -42.01
C ILE A 389 -16.00 -15.04 -42.60
N LEU A 390 -16.98 -14.67 -41.76
CA LEU A 390 -18.32 -14.36 -42.23
C LEU A 390 -18.30 -13.15 -43.18
N ALA A 391 -17.55 -12.10 -42.82
CA ALA A 391 -17.34 -10.92 -43.64
C ALA A 391 -16.66 -11.27 -44.97
N MET A 392 -15.68 -12.18 -44.98
CA MET A 392 -15.04 -12.64 -46.22
C MET A 392 -15.99 -13.42 -47.14
N ARG A 393 -16.99 -14.13 -46.59
CA ARG A 393 -18.05 -14.75 -47.41
C ARG A 393 -18.96 -13.70 -48.05
N VAL A 394 -19.32 -12.66 -47.30
CA VAL A 394 -20.08 -11.52 -47.85
C VAL A 394 -19.26 -10.79 -48.91
N LEU A 395 -17.96 -10.58 -48.66
CA LEU A 395 -17.05 -9.99 -49.63
C LEU A 395 -16.97 -10.82 -50.91
N ALA A 396 -16.94 -12.16 -50.82
CA ALA A 396 -16.96 -13.03 -51.99
C ALA A 396 -18.27 -12.93 -52.80
N LEU A 397 -19.41 -12.72 -52.14
CA LEU A 397 -20.68 -12.46 -52.82
C LEU A 397 -20.65 -11.11 -53.56
N VAL A 398 -20.13 -10.07 -52.92
CA VAL A 398 -20.01 -8.73 -53.52
C VAL A 398 -18.95 -8.71 -54.63
N ALA A 399 -17.90 -9.53 -54.51
CA ALA A 399 -16.84 -9.63 -55.50
C ALA A 399 -17.34 -10.07 -56.88
N HIS A 400 -18.49 -10.73 -56.96
CA HIS A 400 -19.13 -11.07 -58.24
C HIS A 400 -19.48 -9.84 -59.09
N PHE A 401 -19.68 -8.68 -58.45
CA PHE A 401 -19.97 -7.42 -59.13
C PHE A 401 -18.71 -6.62 -59.51
N ILE A 402 -17.51 -7.09 -59.14
CA ILE A 402 -16.26 -6.38 -59.42
C ILE A 402 -15.74 -6.79 -60.81
N PRO A 403 -15.54 -5.85 -61.76
CA PRO A 403 -15.12 -6.17 -63.12
C PRO A 403 -13.64 -6.59 -63.26
N SER A 404 -12.83 -6.46 -62.19
CA SER A 404 -11.41 -6.84 -62.19
C SER A 404 -11.19 -8.31 -61.83
N VAL A 405 -10.57 -9.07 -62.73
CA VAL A 405 -10.26 -10.50 -62.56
C VAL A 405 -9.31 -10.76 -61.38
N ALA A 406 -8.31 -9.90 -61.20
CA ALA A 406 -7.34 -10.04 -60.10
C ALA A 406 -8.00 -9.79 -58.74
N ALA A 407 -8.87 -8.78 -58.65
CA ALA A 407 -9.61 -8.48 -57.42
C ALA A 407 -10.61 -9.59 -57.07
N TYR A 408 -11.31 -10.12 -58.08
CA TYR A 408 -12.23 -11.26 -57.92
C TYR A 408 -11.51 -12.52 -57.43
N LEU A 409 -10.40 -12.90 -58.09
CA LEU A 409 -9.60 -14.06 -57.69
C LEU A 409 -8.98 -13.89 -56.31
N GLY A 410 -8.50 -12.68 -55.97
CA GLY A 410 -7.98 -12.37 -54.63
C GLY A 410 -9.02 -12.53 -53.54
N CYS A 411 -10.23 -11.99 -53.72
CA CYS A 411 -11.35 -12.13 -52.78
C CYS A 411 -11.78 -13.59 -52.64
N MET A 412 -11.84 -14.33 -53.76
CA MET A 412 -12.20 -15.74 -53.77
C MET A 412 -11.16 -16.61 -53.05
N ASN A 413 -9.86 -16.31 -53.22
CA ASN A 413 -8.79 -17.02 -52.52
C ASN A 413 -8.86 -16.74 -51.01
N LEU A 414 -9.06 -15.48 -50.60
CA LEU A 414 -9.24 -15.11 -49.19
C LEU A 414 -10.45 -15.80 -48.55
N ALA A 415 -11.57 -15.90 -49.27
CA ALA A 415 -12.78 -16.56 -48.80
C ALA A 415 -12.64 -18.10 -48.68
N ARG A 416 -11.86 -18.73 -49.59
CA ARG A 416 -11.60 -20.18 -49.57
C ARG A 416 -10.50 -20.56 -48.58
N GLU A 417 -9.43 -19.78 -48.50
CA GLU A 417 -8.29 -19.99 -47.60
C GLU A 417 -8.48 -19.38 -46.21
N GLY A 418 -9.59 -18.68 -45.95
CA GLY A 418 -9.91 -18.03 -44.67
C GLY A 418 -9.83 -18.93 -43.43
N ARG A 419 -9.64 -20.25 -43.59
CA ARG A 419 -9.32 -21.20 -42.51
C ARG A 419 -7.84 -21.17 -42.06
N HIS A 420 -6.89 -20.93 -42.95
CA HIS A 420 -5.47 -20.80 -42.58
C HIS A 420 -5.20 -19.48 -41.84
N TYR A 421 -5.94 -18.41 -42.19
CA TYR A 421 -5.77 -17.09 -41.60
C TYR A 421 -6.45 -16.91 -40.24
N ARG A 422 -7.24 -17.89 -39.75
CA ARG A 422 -8.00 -17.76 -38.48
C ARG A 422 -7.11 -17.57 -37.27
N VAL A 423 -6.11 -18.44 -37.11
CA VAL A 423 -5.20 -18.43 -35.95
C VAL A 423 -4.34 -17.15 -35.95
N PRO A 424 -3.72 -16.75 -37.08
CA PRO A 424 -2.99 -15.47 -37.15
C PRO A 424 -3.88 -14.26 -36.85
N ILE A 425 -5.09 -14.18 -37.40
CA ILE A 425 -6.00 -13.05 -37.17
C ILE A 425 -6.47 -13.02 -35.72
N TYR A 426 -6.85 -14.17 -35.17
CA TYR A 426 -7.19 -14.28 -33.75
C TYR A 426 -6.06 -13.77 -32.87
N LEU A 427 -4.82 -14.19 -33.17
CA LEU A 427 -3.65 -13.78 -32.39
C LEU A 427 -3.36 -12.29 -32.53
N LEU A 428 -3.47 -11.74 -33.75
CA LEU A 428 -3.27 -10.31 -34.00
C LEU A 428 -4.29 -9.47 -33.23
N VAL A 429 -5.58 -9.82 -33.33
CA VAL A 429 -6.67 -9.13 -32.62
C VAL A 429 -6.51 -9.28 -31.10
N LEU A 430 -6.13 -10.46 -30.62
CA LEU A 430 -5.90 -10.73 -29.22
C LEU A 430 -4.71 -9.93 -28.65
N CYS A 431 -3.59 -9.85 -29.37
CA CYS A 431 -2.45 -9.04 -28.96
C CYS A 431 -2.78 -7.54 -28.97
N LEU A 432 -3.49 -7.05 -29.99
CA LEU A 432 -3.85 -5.64 -30.10
C LEU A 432 -4.87 -5.23 -29.02
N SER A 433 -5.90 -6.05 -28.78
CA SER A 433 -6.88 -5.82 -27.72
C SER A 433 -6.25 -5.85 -26.34
N LEU A 434 -5.32 -6.76 -26.09
CA LEU A 434 -4.58 -6.83 -24.83
C LEU A 434 -3.71 -5.58 -24.61
N GLY A 435 -3.03 -5.10 -25.66
CA GLY A 435 -2.23 -3.87 -25.58
C GLY A 435 -3.08 -2.65 -25.20
N VAL A 436 -4.24 -2.49 -25.84
CA VAL A 436 -5.21 -1.42 -25.50
C VAL A 436 -5.75 -1.61 -24.09
N PHE A 437 -6.09 -2.85 -23.71
CA PHE A 437 -6.59 -3.17 -22.37
C PHE A 437 -5.59 -2.78 -21.27
N TYR A 438 -4.32 -3.17 -21.38
CA TYR A 438 -3.32 -2.81 -20.37
C TYR A 438 -3.01 -1.31 -20.35
N ALA A 439 -3.01 -0.64 -21.50
CA ALA A 439 -2.82 0.81 -21.55
C ALA A 439 -3.95 1.56 -20.83
N SER A 440 -5.20 1.18 -21.09
CA SER A 440 -6.37 1.76 -20.40
C SER A 440 -6.37 1.42 -18.91
N LEU A 441 -6.07 0.17 -18.55
CA LEU A 441 -6.00 -0.26 -17.15
C LEU A 441 -4.94 0.53 -16.39
N ALA A 442 -3.72 0.63 -16.94
CA ALA A 442 -2.63 1.34 -16.29
C ALA A 442 -2.96 2.83 -16.12
N ARG A 443 -3.58 3.47 -17.13
CA ARG A 443 -3.99 4.87 -17.02
C ARG A 443 -5.12 5.07 -16.00
N SER A 444 -6.12 4.18 -15.99
CA SER A 444 -7.22 4.27 -15.02
C SER A 444 -6.77 3.99 -13.60
N ALA A 445 -5.85 3.04 -13.39
CA ALA A 445 -5.28 2.74 -12.07
C ALA A 445 -4.46 3.92 -11.51
N ASP A 446 -3.70 4.60 -12.37
CA ASP A 446 -2.93 5.80 -12.03
C ASP A 446 -3.85 6.95 -11.59
N ILE A 447 -4.90 7.23 -12.38
CA ILE A 447 -5.91 8.25 -12.04
C ILE A 447 -6.63 7.89 -10.74
N TRP A 448 -7.08 6.64 -10.60
CA TRP A 448 -7.77 6.17 -9.41
C TRP A 448 -6.90 6.24 -8.16
N LEU A 449 -5.60 5.91 -8.26
CA LEU A 449 -4.67 6.00 -7.13
C LEU A 449 -4.50 7.45 -6.68
N VAL A 450 -4.28 8.37 -7.61
CA VAL A 450 -4.15 9.80 -7.30
C VAL A 450 -5.45 10.34 -6.70
N ASP A 451 -6.60 10.02 -7.27
CA ASP A 451 -7.90 10.47 -6.76
C ASP A 451 -8.21 9.88 -5.39
N ARG A 452 -7.88 8.60 -5.15
CA ARG A 452 -8.04 7.94 -3.85
C ARG A 452 -7.16 8.59 -2.79
N LEU A 453 -5.89 8.88 -3.11
CA LEU A 453 -4.98 9.56 -2.18
C LEU A 453 -5.44 11.00 -1.90
N ARG A 454 -5.87 11.73 -2.93
CA ARG A 454 -6.46 13.07 -2.76
C ARG A 454 -7.70 13.06 -1.90
N TYR A 455 -8.54 12.04 -2.04
CA TYR A 455 -9.73 11.88 -1.21
C TYR A 455 -9.38 11.50 0.23
N GLN A 456 -8.40 10.59 0.43
CA GLN A 456 -7.96 10.14 1.75
C GLN A 456 -7.31 11.27 2.56
N VAL A 457 -6.42 12.04 1.93
CA VAL A 457 -5.68 13.13 2.58
C VAL A 457 -6.48 14.43 2.56
N GLY A 458 -7.24 14.68 1.49
CA GLY A 458 -8.05 15.89 1.28
C GLY A 458 -7.28 17.12 0.80
N ALA A 459 -5.98 17.19 1.05
CA ALA A 459 -5.08 18.28 0.65
C ALA A 459 -3.71 17.71 0.22
N ASP A 460 -2.74 18.58 -0.10
CA ASP A 460 -1.35 18.16 -0.36
C ASP A 460 -0.68 17.54 0.86
N LEU A 461 -0.93 18.13 2.04
CA LEU A 461 -0.43 17.68 3.33
C LEU A 461 -1.52 17.86 4.39
N THR A 462 -1.76 16.84 5.18
CA THR A 462 -2.55 16.93 6.42
C THR A 462 -1.77 16.33 7.56
N PHE A 463 -1.80 17.01 8.69
CA PHE A 463 -1.16 16.57 9.92
C PHE A 463 -2.04 16.96 11.09
N GLN A 464 -2.01 16.13 12.12
CA GLN A 464 -2.62 16.45 13.40
C GLN A 464 -1.51 16.86 14.35
N HIS A 465 -1.74 17.93 15.12
CA HIS A 465 -0.86 18.25 16.23
C HIS A 465 -1.00 17.11 17.26
N MET A 466 0.10 16.43 17.54
CA MET A 466 0.13 15.45 18.62
C MET A 466 0.01 16.20 19.94
N VAL A 467 -1.21 16.29 20.48
CA VAL A 467 -1.44 16.62 21.88
C VAL A 467 -1.10 15.35 22.64
N GLY A 468 -0.08 15.38 23.51
CA GLY A 468 0.38 14.19 24.21
C GLY A 468 -0.76 13.53 24.97
N ASP A 469 -1.15 12.33 24.53
CA ASP A 469 -2.00 11.45 25.32
C ASP A 469 -1.15 10.95 26.50
N ALA A 470 -1.56 11.27 27.73
CA ALA A 470 -0.94 10.81 28.96
C ALA A 470 -1.29 9.33 29.23
N GLY A 471 -1.10 8.48 28.22
CA GLY A 471 -1.46 7.07 28.20
C GLY A 471 -0.27 6.22 27.76
N GLY A 472 0.69 5.98 28.66
CA GLY A 472 1.65 4.87 28.54
C GLY A 472 3.13 5.21 28.60
N SER A 473 3.52 6.49 28.57
CA SER A 473 4.87 6.92 28.95
C SER A 473 4.76 8.01 30.00
N ASP A 474 5.23 7.72 31.22
CA ASP A 474 5.21 8.61 32.38
C ASP A 474 6.21 9.78 32.26
N MET A 475 6.59 10.12 31.03
CA MET A 475 7.40 11.27 30.68
C MET A 475 6.48 12.32 30.08
N GLY A 476 5.92 13.17 30.96
CA GLY A 476 5.01 14.28 30.61
C GLY A 476 5.67 15.37 29.75
N ILE A 477 6.07 15.04 28.53
CA ILE A 477 6.90 15.90 27.67
C ILE A 477 6.09 16.57 26.53
N LEU A 478 4.82 16.22 26.31
CA LEU A 478 4.05 16.74 25.17
C LEU A 478 2.81 17.53 25.60
N SER A 479 3.03 18.65 26.28
CA SER A 479 2.02 19.71 26.42
C SER A 479 2.58 21.03 25.87
N GLY A 480 2.96 21.01 24.58
CA GLY A 480 3.27 22.23 23.83
C GLY A 480 2.02 22.73 23.10
N ASP A 481 1.72 24.02 23.27
CA ASP A 481 0.64 24.85 22.68
C ASP A 481 0.56 24.87 21.13
N ALA A 482 1.05 23.84 20.44
CA ALA A 482 1.11 23.77 18.98
C ALA A 482 -0.29 23.90 18.33
N SER A 483 -1.36 23.53 19.04
CA SER A 483 -2.75 23.71 18.61
C SER A 483 -3.25 25.17 18.61
N LEU A 484 -2.46 26.12 19.14
CA LEU A 484 -2.75 27.55 19.19
C LEU A 484 -2.02 28.37 18.11
N LEU A 485 -1.15 27.75 17.31
CA LEU A 485 -0.44 28.46 16.24
C LEU A 485 -1.43 29.03 15.20
N PRO A 486 -1.37 30.33 14.89
CA PRO A 486 -2.19 30.92 13.84
C PRO A 486 -1.89 30.29 12.48
N VAL A 487 -2.94 30.10 11.66
CA VAL A 487 -2.84 29.52 10.32
C VAL A 487 -1.84 30.28 9.44
N ASP A 488 -1.74 31.60 9.59
CA ASP A 488 -0.82 32.46 8.85
C ASP A 488 0.66 32.08 9.05
N THR A 489 1.01 31.46 10.18
CA THR A 489 2.38 31.00 10.45
C THR A 489 2.81 29.93 9.47
N TYR A 490 1.89 29.05 9.06
CA TYR A 490 2.18 28.00 8.08
C TYR A 490 2.39 28.58 6.68
N THR A 491 1.74 29.69 6.34
CA THR A 491 1.94 30.37 5.05
C THR A 491 3.30 31.08 4.93
N GLN A 492 4.04 31.22 6.04
CA GLN A 492 5.40 31.78 6.03
C GLN A 492 6.46 30.75 5.65
N ILE A 493 6.09 29.46 5.65
CA ILE A 493 6.99 28.37 5.25
C ILE A 493 7.16 28.43 3.73
N GLU A 494 8.41 28.38 3.26
CA GLU A 494 8.72 28.39 1.84
C GLU A 494 8.05 27.19 1.14
N GLY A 495 7.25 27.47 0.12
CA GLY A 495 6.51 26.45 -0.65
C GLY A 495 5.04 26.24 -0.23
N VAL A 496 4.56 26.85 0.85
CA VAL A 496 3.15 26.76 1.27
C VAL A 496 2.33 27.90 0.63
N GLU A 497 1.40 27.56 -0.27
CA GLU A 497 0.52 28.55 -0.92
C GLU A 497 -0.70 28.92 -0.05
N ALA A 498 -1.28 27.95 0.64
CA ALA A 498 -2.45 28.14 1.49
C ALA A 498 -2.46 27.10 2.62
N ALA A 499 -3.05 27.48 3.76
CA ALA A 499 -3.24 26.59 4.90
C ALA A 499 -4.68 26.78 5.45
N ALA A 500 -5.26 25.71 5.96
CA ALA A 500 -6.59 25.72 6.54
C ALA A 500 -6.60 24.90 7.84
N ARG A 501 -7.25 25.43 8.88
CA ARG A 501 -7.47 24.68 10.12
C ARG A 501 -8.75 23.88 9.99
N VAL A 502 -8.67 22.60 10.35
CA VAL A 502 -9.81 21.68 10.41
C VAL A 502 -9.83 21.07 11.80
N GLY A 503 -10.97 21.14 12.48
CA GLY A 503 -11.23 20.43 13.73
C GLY A 503 -11.93 19.11 13.45
N ASP A 504 -11.44 18.02 14.04
CA ASP A 504 -12.04 16.69 13.90
C ASP A 504 -12.53 16.24 15.28
N TYR A 505 -13.85 16.10 15.42
CA TYR A 505 -14.50 15.78 16.68
C TYR A 505 -15.46 14.61 16.52
N GLN A 506 -15.66 13.83 17.58
CA GLN A 506 -16.74 12.85 17.63
C GLN A 506 -17.95 13.45 18.34
N ALA A 507 -19.16 13.17 17.88
CA ALA A 507 -20.38 13.60 18.53
C ALA A 507 -21.47 12.51 18.51
N ASP A 508 -22.37 12.56 19.49
CA ASP A 508 -23.59 11.75 19.49
C ASP A 508 -24.77 12.62 19.06
N VAL A 509 -25.64 12.14 18.16
CA VAL A 509 -26.85 12.88 17.77
C VAL A 509 -27.88 12.89 18.90
N LEU A 510 -28.39 14.06 19.28
CA LEU A 510 -29.36 14.25 20.39
C LEU A 510 -30.80 13.87 19.98
N VAL A 511 -30.99 12.67 19.41
CA VAL A 511 -32.32 12.17 18.98
C VAL A 511 -32.59 10.79 19.61
N GLY A 512 -33.51 10.76 20.57
CA GLY A 512 -34.06 9.51 21.11
C GLY A 512 -33.09 8.66 21.97
N ARG A 513 -33.45 7.39 22.18
CA ARG A 513 -32.76 6.45 23.09
C ARG A 513 -31.56 5.71 22.45
N ASP A 514 -31.37 5.87 21.14
CA ASP A 514 -30.37 5.15 20.33
C ASP A 514 -29.69 6.15 19.37
N ALA A 515 -28.82 6.99 19.93
CA ALA A 515 -28.16 8.08 19.23
C ALA A 515 -27.04 7.55 18.33
N PRO A 516 -27.10 7.76 16.99
CA PRO A 516 -25.96 7.44 16.14
C PRO A 516 -24.78 8.35 16.50
N ARG A 517 -23.59 7.74 16.56
CA ARG A 517 -22.33 8.48 16.61
C ARG A 517 -22.08 9.09 15.23
N VAL A 518 -21.60 10.33 15.21
CA VAL A 518 -21.26 11.09 14.01
C VAL A 518 -19.87 11.72 14.18
N ARG A 519 -19.18 11.92 13.06
CA ARG A 519 -17.92 12.68 13.03
C ARG A 519 -18.23 14.12 12.63
N VAL A 520 -17.80 15.07 13.43
CA VAL A 520 -18.04 16.51 13.21
C VAL A 520 -16.73 17.15 12.75
N MET A 521 -16.72 17.63 11.50
CA MET A 521 -15.61 18.37 10.93
C MET A 521 -15.90 19.87 11.01
N ALA A 522 -15.14 20.58 11.84
CA ALA A 522 -15.22 22.03 11.92
C ALA A 522 -14.26 22.68 10.92
N ILE A 523 -14.78 23.48 9.99
CA ILE A 523 -13.97 24.08 8.92
C ILE A 523 -14.09 25.60 8.87
N ASN A 524 -13.03 26.26 8.42
CA ASN A 524 -13.13 27.67 8.04
C ASN A 524 -13.55 27.78 6.57
N ARG A 525 -14.78 28.28 6.34
CA ARG A 525 -15.38 28.45 5.01
C ARG A 525 -14.55 29.25 4.00
N LEU A 526 -13.64 30.13 4.45
CA LEU A 526 -12.83 30.98 3.58
C LEU A 526 -11.51 30.33 3.17
N ASP A 527 -10.94 29.51 4.07
CA ASP A 527 -9.60 28.95 3.87
C ASP A 527 -9.65 27.51 3.39
N PHE A 528 -10.64 26.73 3.84
CA PHE A 528 -10.82 25.34 3.44
C PHE A 528 -10.92 25.15 1.92
N PRO A 529 -11.70 25.95 1.16
CA PRO A 529 -11.78 25.79 -0.30
C PRO A 529 -10.49 26.08 -1.07
N LYS A 530 -9.52 26.77 -0.45
CA LYS A 530 -8.24 27.09 -1.10
C LYS A 530 -7.26 25.92 -1.05
N VAL A 531 -7.46 24.99 -0.12
CA VAL A 531 -6.51 23.91 0.20
C VAL A 531 -7.06 22.54 -0.22
N VAL A 532 -8.38 22.37 -0.19
CA VAL A 532 -9.01 21.07 -0.39
C VAL A 532 -9.09 20.65 -1.87
N TYR A 533 -8.85 19.38 -2.14
CA TYR A 533 -9.16 18.75 -3.41
C TYR A 533 -10.64 18.41 -3.49
N TRP A 534 -11.38 19.10 -4.35
CA TRP A 534 -12.82 18.91 -4.54
C TRP A 534 -13.14 18.38 -5.95
N ARG A 535 -13.93 17.30 -6.03
CA ARG A 535 -14.48 16.81 -7.30
C ARG A 535 -15.93 17.23 -7.48
N GLU A 536 -16.34 17.38 -8.73
CA GLU A 536 -17.71 17.79 -9.09
C GLU A 536 -18.79 16.77 -8.70
N ASP A 537 -18.41 15.52 -8.43
CA ASP A 537 -19.32 14.42 -8.07
C ASP A 537 -19.47 14.21 -6.55
N TYR A 538 -18.85 15.03 -5.71
CA TYR A 538 -18.94 14.91 -4.24
C TYR A 538 -20.24 15.44 -3.66
N ALA A 539 -20.88 16.39 -4.33
CA ALA A 539 -22.16 16.94 -3.91
C ALA A 539 -22.96 17.40 -5.12
N PRO A 540 -24.29 17.49 -5.03
CA PRO A 540 -25.14 18.00 -6.11
C PRO A 540 -24.88 19.49 -6.43
N VAL A 541 -24.19 20.21 -5.55
CA VAL A 541 -23.86 21.63 -5.68
C VAL A 541 -22.37 21.87 -5.51
N SER A 542 -21.87 22.97 -6.07
CA SER A 542 -20.43 23.31 -5.98
C SER A 542 -19.97 23.58 -4.54
N LEU A 543 -18.70 23.32 -4.24
CA LEU A 543 -18.11 23.62 -2.93
C LEU A 543 -18.34 25.08 -2.49
N GLY A 544 -18.19 26.03 -3.41
CA GLY A 544 -18.43 27.45 -3.12
C GLY A 544 -19.88 27.73 -2.69
N GLU A 545 -20.85 27.02 -3.27
CA GLU A 545 -22.25 27.12 -2.85
C GLU A 545 -22.46 26.52 -1.46
N LEU A 546 -21.86 25.36 -1.16
CA LEU A 546 -21.91 24.77 0.19
C LEU A 546 -21.35 25.72 1.26
N MET A 547 -20.22 26.37 0.97
CA MET A 547 -19.62 27.35 1.89
C MET A 547 -20.49 28.60 2.07
N ASN A 548 -21.20 29.02 1.02
CA ASN A 548 -22.15 30.12 1.11
C ASN A 548 -23.39 29.74 1.92
N ARG A 549 -23.88 28.49 1.80
CA ARG A 549 -24.99 27.97 2.61
C ARG A 549 -24.61 27.89 4.09
N LEU A 550 -23.39 27.43 4.40
CA LEU A 550 -22.85 27.43 5.75
C LEU A 550 -22.75 28.86 6.32
N ALA A 551 -22.54 29.88 5.47
CA ALA A 551 -22.53 31.28 5.89
C ALA A 551 -23.92 31.87 6.18
N LEU A 552 -25.03 31.19 5.84
CA LEU A 552 -26.39 31.69 6.07
C LEU A 552 -26.79 31.65 7.55
N ALA A 553 -26.20 30.75 8.33
CA ALA A 553 -26.45 30.62 9.77
C ALA A 553 -25.12 30.52 10.53
N PRO A 554 -24.99 31.17 11.70
CA PRO A 554 -23.78 31.07 12.52
C PRO A 554 -23.51 29.64 13.03
N ASN A 555 -24.55 28.81 13.14
CA ASN A 555 -24.46 27.39 13.48
C ASN A 555 -24.91 26.51 12.29
N GLY A 556 -24.55 26.87 11.07
CA GLY A 556 -24.90 26.07 9.89
C GLY A 556 -24.16 24.73 9.87
N ALA A 557 -24.85 23.64 9.57
CA ALA A 557 -24.24 22.33 9.34
C ALA A 557 -24.56 21.81 7.93
N LEU A 558 -23.59 21.12 7.34
CA LEU A 558 -23.78 20.29 6.16
C LEU A 558 -23.78 18.83 6.60
N VAL A 559 -24.75 18.06 6.13
CA VAL A 559 -24.99 16.69 6.59
C VAL A 559 -24.78 15.72 5.42
N SER A 560 -24.21 14.55 5.66
CA SER A 560 -24.10 13.53 4.63
C SER A 560 -25.49 13.08 4.14
N SER A 561 -25.65 12.84 2.84
CA SER A 561 -26.93 12.42 2.24
C SER A 561 -27.50 11.16 2.92
N GLY A 562 -26.64 10.20 3.30
CA GLY A 562 -27.05 9.01 4.03
C GLY A 562 -27.61 9.29 5.43
N LEU A 563 -27.04 10.25 6.17
CA LEU A 563 -27.56 10.64 7.49
C LEU A 563 -28.86 11.46 7.36
N PHE A 564 -28.94 12.32 6.34
CA PHE A 564 -30.11 13.12 6.02
C PHE A 564 -31.33 12.23 5.69
N GLU A 565 -31.14 11.20 4.87
CA GLU A 565 -32.18 10.22 4.53
C GLU A 565 -32.53 9.30 5.71
N ALA A 566 -31.54 8.83 6.47
CA ALA A 566 -31.76 7.91 7.58
C ALA A 566 -32.59 8.53 8.72
N MET A 567 -32.47 9.85 8.92
CA MET A 567 -33.20 10.58 9.96
C MET A 567 -34.43 11.34 9.44
N ASP A 568 -34.80 11.18 8.16
CA ASP A 568 -35.93 11.86 7.49
C ASP A 568 -35.93 13.38 7.76
N MET A 569 -34.76 14.01 7.61
CA MET A 569 -34.55 15.40 7.99
C MET A 569 -35.11 16.37 6.95
N GLU A 570 -35.53 17.55 7.41
CA GLU A 570 -35.88 18.67 6.52
C GLU A 570 -34.77 19.73 6.47
N MET A 571 -34.60 20.38 5.32
CA MET A 571 -33.66 21.49 5.17
C MET A 571 -34.07 22.65 6.10
N GLY A 572 -33.13 23.15 6.91
CA GLY A 572 -33.36 24.18 7.91
C GLY A 572 -33.82 23.67 9.27
N GLN A 573 -33.92 22.34 9.47
CA GLN A 573 -34.17 21.75 10.78
C GLN A 573 -32.94 21.86 11.69
N SER A 574 -33.16 22.09 12.99
CA SER A 574 -32.11 22.07 14.01
C SER A 574 -31.75 20.63 14.39
N LEU A 575 -30.45 20.33 14.33
CA LEU A 575 -29.77 19.09 14.68
C LEU A 575 -28.96 19.34 15.96
N GLY A 576 -29.42 18.76 17.06
CA GLY A 576 -28.64 18.74 18.30
C GLY A 576 -27.53 17.69 18.21
N LEU A 577 -26.28 18.12 18.42
CA LEU A 577 -25.11 17.24 18.52
C LEU A 577 -24.45 17.39 19.88
N ASN A 578 -24.11 16.26 20.49
CA ASN A 578 -23.36 16.24 21.74
C ASN A 578 -21.89 15.96 21.44
N ILE A 579 -21.11 17.04 21.27
CA ILE A 579 -19.71 16.95 20.86
C ILE A 579 -18.85 16.50 22.04
N LEU A 580 -17.99 15.52 21.80
CA LEU A 580 -17.00 15.03 22.74
C LEU A 580 -15.76 15.95 22.67
N PHE A 581 -15.51 16.69 23.74
CA PHE A 581 -14.27 17.44 23.94
C PHE A 581 -13.41 16.71 24.96
N GLN A 582 -12.12 16.61 24.66
CA GLN A 582 -11.11 16.13 25.62
C GLN A 582 -10.59 17.33 26.41
N GLU A 583 -10.85 17.36 27.72
CA GLU A 583 -10.41 18.43 28.62
C GLU A 583 -9.50 17.80 29.69
N GLY A 584 -8.20 17.73 29.42
CA GLY A 584 -7.25 16.96 30.24
C GLY A 584 -7.47 15.45 30.09
N ASN A 585 -7.63 14.74 31.22
CA ASN A 585 -7.89 13.29 31.23
C ASN A 585 -9.39 12.93 31.19
N ASP A 586 -10.30 13.92 31.23
CA ASP A 586 -11.75 13.69 31.23
C ASP A 586 -12.39 14.08 29.87
N TRP A 587 -13.36 13.26 29.45
CA TRP A 587 -14.16 13.52 28.25
C TRP A 587 -15.43 14.28 28.62
N ARG A 588 -15.55 15.52 28.15
CA ARG A 588 -16.73 16.36 28.38
C ARG A 588 -17.62 16.38 27.16
N ARG A 589 -18.89 16.09 27.39
CA ARG A 589 -19.97 16.15 26.39
C ARG A 589 -20.60 17.53 26.41
N VAL A 590 -20.52 18.26 25.30
CA VAL A 590 -21.13 19.60 25.15
C VAL A 590 -22.24 19.55 24.10
N PRO A 591 -23.51 19.75 24.50
CA PRO A 591 -24.62 19.81 23.55
C PRO A 591 -24.59 21.14 22.80
N ILE A 592 -24.60 21.07 21.47
CA ILE A 592 -24.64 22.22 20.55
C ILE A 592 -25.72 21.94 19.50
N GLU A 593 -26.54 22.96 19.20
CA GLU A 593 -27.56 22.90 18.16
C GLU A 593 -27.06 23.54 16.87
N PHE A 594 -27.20 22.81 15.76
CA PHE A 594 -26.82 23.23 14.42
C PHE A 594 -28.01 23.22 13.47
N ASP A 595 -28.12 24.20 12.59
CA ASP A 595 -29.19 24.24 11.58
C ASP A 595 -28.69 23.59 10.28
N VAL A 596 -29.43 22.61 9.75
CA VAL A 596 -29.02 21.90 8.52
C VAL A 596 -29.21 22.79 7.29
N MET A 597 -28.10 23.19 6.66
CA MET A 597 -28.08 24.15 5.54
C MET A 597 -27.81 23.50 4.18
N GLY A 598 -27.36 22.24 4.15
CA GLY A 598 -27.04 21.53 2.91
C GLY A 598 -26.67 20.08 3.11
N THR A 599 -26.59 19.36 1.99
CA THR A 599 -26.20 17.95 1.94
C THR A 599 -25.04 17.73 0.98
N PHE A 600 -24.26 16.68 1.25
CA PHE A 600 -23.19 16.20 0.37
C PHE A 600 -23.18 14.67 0.36
N ASP A 601 -22.72 14.08 -0.74
CA ASP A 601 -22.64 12.63 -0.89
C ASP A 601 -21.28 12.10 -0.39
N TYR A 602 -20.21 12.80 -0.74
CA TYR A 602 -18.84 12.49 -0.34
C TYR A 602 -18.15 13.75 0.17
N PHE A 603 -17.23 13.59 1.13
CA PHE A 603 -16.41 14.68 1.63
C PHE A 603 -14.96 14.22 1.81
N PRO A 604 -13.96 15.04 1.43
CA PRO A 604 -12.56 14.66 1.61
C PRO A 604 -12.28 14.21 3.05
N THR A 605 -11.47 13.17 3.21
CA THR A 605 -11.15 12.45 4.47
C THR A 605 -12.27 11.59 5.08
N MET A 606 -13.42 11.44 4.41
CA MET A 606 -14.51 10.53 4.79
C MET A 606 -14.28 9.14 4.15
N TYR A 607 -13.78 8.17 4.91
CA TYR A 607 -13.45 6.83 4.38
C TYR A 607 -14.51 5.78 4.76
N GLU A 608 -14.93 4.95 3.80
CA GLU A 608 -16.07 4.01 3.95
C GLU A 608 -15.79 2.82 4.90
N GLU A 609 -14.53 2.42 5.11
CA GLU A 609 -14.17 1.16 5.80
C GLU A 609 -14.31 1.18 7.34
N GLY A 610 -14.95 2.20 7.93
CA GLY A 610 -15.25 2.17 9.38
C GLY A 610 -15.78 3.44 10.02
N ASP A 611 -16.07 4.50 9.26
CA ASP A 611 -16.26 5.82 9.83
C ASP A 611 -17.74 6.23 10.02
N LEU A 612 -17.95 6.98 11.09
CA LEU A 612 -19.23 7.53 11.48
C LEU A 612 -19.74 8.50 10.38
N PRO A 613 -21.07 8.65 10.18
CA PRO A 613 -21.58 9.66 9.27
C PRO A 613 -21.00 11.05 9.61
N VAL A 614 -20.53 11.77 8.59
CA VAL A 614 -19.84 13.05 8.74
C VAL A 614 -20.84 14.21 8.71
N VAL A 615 -20.65 15.17 9.62
CA VAL A 615 -21.32 16.47 9.64
C VAL A 615 -20.25 17.56 9.58
N VAL A 616 -20.39 18.51 8.68
CA VAL A 616 -19.42 19.61 8.49
C VAL A 616 -20.03 20.90 9.03
N VAL A 617 -19.32 21.61 9.90
CA VAL A 617 -19.78 22.81 10.61
C VAL A 617 -18.84 24.00 10.47
#